data_AF-A0A094YTX9-F1
#
_entry.id   AF-A0A094YTX9-F1
#
_cell.length_a   1.000
_cell.length_b   1.000
_cell.length_c   1.000
_cell.angle_alpha   90.00
_cell.angle_beta   90.00
_cell.angle_gamma   90.00
#
_symmetry.space_group_name_H-M   'P 1'
#
loop_
_entity.id
_entity.type
_entity.pdbx_description
1 polymer ?
#
loop_
_entity_poly.entity_id
_entity_poly.type
_entity_poly.pdbx_seq_one_letter_code
_entity_poly.pdbx_strand_id
1 'polypeptide(L)' 'MPEENWTEENPEDAEADARADAIFREAGIPAPQPTNRSFLVAVILPVIVTGVLLIAGLWMFAGPLGLYN' A
#
# COMPACT_ATOMS: atom_id res chain seq x y z
N MET A 1 -13.34 -2.59 25.77
CA MET A 1 -13.81 -2.60 24.38
C MET A 1 -13.44 -3.98 23.88
N PRO A 2 -14.41 -4.83 23.47
CA PRO A 2 -14.08 -6.19 23.07
C PRO A 2 -13.15 -6.11 21.86
N GLU A 3 -12.12 -6.94 21.87
CA GLU A 3 -11.17 -7.10 20.77
C GLU A 3 -11.92 -7.81 19.62
N GLU A 4 -12.77 -7.07 18.91
CA GLU A 4 -13.45 -7.57 17.72
C GLU A 4 -12.38 -7.90 16.67
N ASN A 5 -12.24 -9.18 16.38
CA ASN A 5 -11.36 -9.68 15.34
C ASN A 5 -11.93 -9.27 13.98
N TRP A 6 -11.67 -8.04 13.57
CA TRP A 6 -12.07 -7.45 12.29
C TRP A 6 -11.52 -8.17 11.06
N THR A 7 -10.66 -9.19 11.25
CA THR A 7 -10.14 -10.07 10.18
C THR A 7 -10.87 -11.41 10.07
N GLU A 8 -11.76 -11.73 11.02
CA GLU A 8 -12.62 -12.91 10.95
C GLU A 8 -13.85 -12.56 10.09
N GLU A 9 -13.97 -13.17 8.91
CA GLU A 9 -15.09 -12.93 8.00
C GLU A 9 -16.38 -13.56 8.58
N ASN A 10 -17.18 -12.75 9.28
CA ASN A 10 -18.46 -13.17 9.80
C ASN A 10 -19.46 -13.29 8.63
N PRO A 11 -20.19 -14.41 8.46
CA PRO A 11 -21.18 -14.57 7.39
C PRO A 11 -22.26 -13.47 7.36
N GLU A 12 -22.55 -12.83 8.50
CA GLU A 12 -23.47 -11.68 8.56
C GLU A 12 -22.91 -10.42 7.85
N ASP A 13 -21.59 -10.25 7.81
CA ASP A 13 -20.94 -9.11 7.16
C ASP A 13 -20.98 -9.24 5.62
N ALA A 14 -20.96 -10.47 5.10
CA ALA A 14 -21.12 -10.74 3.67
C ALA A 14 -22.52 -10.32 3.16
N GLU A 15 -23.56 -10.49 3.98
CA GLU A 15 -24.90 -10.01 3.66
C GLU A 15 -25.01 -8.47 3.74
N ALA A 16 -24.27 -7.85 4.68
CA ALA A 16 -24.22 -6.40 4.82
C ALA A 16 -23.51 -5.73 3.62
N ASP A 17 -22.39 -6.27 3.17
CA ASP A 17 -21.67 -5.80 1.98
C ASP A 17 -22.53 -5.95 0.71
N ALA A 18 -23.22 -7.09 0.55
CA ALA A 18 -24.12 -7.31 -0.58
C ALA A 18 -25.30 -6.29 -0.60
N ARG A 19 -25.81 -5.91 0.58
CA ARG A 19 -26.84 -4.86 0.71
C ARG A 19 -26.27 -3.47 0.40
N ALA A 20 -25.08 -3.16 0.87
CA ALA A 20 -24.42 -1.88 0.60
C ALA A 20 -24.17 -1.72 -0.92
N ASP A 21 -23.68 -2.77 -1.58
CA ASP A 21 -23.47 -2.81 -3.03
C ASP A 21 -24.77 -2.67 -3.83
N ALA A 22 -25.90 -3.15 -3.31
CA ALA A 22 -27.21 -2.91 -3.91
C ALA A 22 -27.60 -1.43 -3.81
N ILE A 23 -27.44 -0.82 -2.63
CA ILE A 23 -27.74 0.59 -2.37
C ILE A 23 -26.85 1.51 -3.22
N PHE A 24 -25.54 1.26 -3.31
CA PHE A 24 -24.61 2.06 -4.10
C PHE A 24 -24.93 2.01 -5.59
N ARG A 25 -25.36 0.83 -6.07
CA ARG A 25 -25.78 0.62 -7.47
C ARG A 25 -27.11 1.31 -7.78
N GLU A 26 -28.06 1.27 -6.86
CA GLU A 26 -29.34 2.00 -6.97
C GLU A 26 -29.13 3.52 -6.91
N ALA A 27 -28.20 4.00 -6.08
CA ALA A 27 -27.83 5.40 -5.96
C ALA A 27 -27.00 5.92 -7.15
N GLY A 28 -26.61 5.04 -8.08
CA GLY A 28 -25.79 5.38 -9.24
C GLY A 28 -24.37 5.85 -8.88
N ILE A 29 -23.87 5.49 -7.69
CA ILE A 29 -22.53 5.85 -7.24
C ILE A 29 -21.55 4.91 -7.96
N PRO A 30 -20.68 5.42 -8.86
CA PRO A 30 -19.75 4.58 -9.57
C PRO A 30 -18.76 3.95 -8.61
N ALA A 31 -18.48 2.65 -8.78
CA ALA A 31 -17.47 1.94 -8.01
C ALA A 31 -16.10 2.66 -8.14
N PRO A 32 -15.31 2.77 -7.06
CA PRO A 32 -14.01 3.39 -7.13
C PRO A 32 -13.13 2.65 -8.14
N GLN A 33 -12.67 3.38 -9.16
CA GLN A 33 -11.79 2.82 -10.18
C GLN A 33 -10.46 2.41 -9.52
N PRO A 34 -10.02 1.14 -9.61
CA PRO A 34 -8.75 0.73 -9.04
C PRO A 34 -7.62 1.47 -9.77
N THR A 35 -7.04 2.46 -9.10
CA THR A 35 -5.92 3.23 -9.63
C THR A 35 -4.61 2.49 -9.31
N ASN A 36 -4.16 1.65 -10.24
CA ASN A 36 -2.87 0.95 -10.14
C ASN A 36 -1.67 1.92 -10.05
N ARG A 37 -1.88 3.19 -10.42
CA ARG A 37 -0.91 4.28 -10.27
C ARG A 37 -0.52 4.52 -8.81
N SER A 38 -1.42 4.23 -7.85
CA SER A 38 -1.16 4.43 -6.43
C SER A 38 -0.05 3.49 -5.93
N PHE A 39 -0.08 2.21 -6.31
CA PHE A 39 0.90 1.23 -5.84
C PHE A 39 2.34 1.52 -6.33
N LEU A 40 2.50 1.85 -7.61
CA LEU A 40 3.80 2.19 -8.20
C LEU A 40 4.45 3.39 -7.51
N VAL A 41 3.67 4.43 -7.22
CA VAL A 41 4.20 5.64 -6.59
C VAL A 41 4.36 5.46 -5.08
N ALA A 42 3.42 4.79 -4.41
CA ALA A 42 3.45 4.62 -2.96
C ALA A 42 4.49 3.60 -2.49
N VAL A 43 4.82 2.59 -3.32
CA VAL A 43 5.69 1.48 -2.92
C VAL A 43 6.97 1.45 -3.74
N ILE A 44 6.88 1.40 -5.07
CA ILE A 44 8.05 1.18 -5.92
C ILE A 44 8.98 2.41 -5.90
N LEU A 45 8.43 3.61 -5.99
CA LEU A 45 9.23 4.85 -5.97
C LEU A 45 10.07 5.01 -4.69
N PRO A 46 9.52 4.92 -3.46
CA PRO A 46 10.35 5.06 -2.25
C PRO A 46 11.38 3.94 -2.10
N VAL A 47 11.07 2.71 -2.54
CA VAL A 47 12.05 1.61 -2.52
C VAL A 47 13.24 1.90 -3.43
N ILE A 48 12.99 2.38 -4.65
CA ILE A 48 14.06 2.76 -5.59
C ILE A 48 14.87 3.93 -5.03
N VAL A 49 14.21 5.00 -4.55
CA VAL A 49 14.88 6.16 -3.98
C VAL A 49 15.77 5.75 -2.80
N THR A 50 15.25 4.94 -1.89
CA THR A 50 16.02 4.45 -0.74
C THR A 50 17.21 3.61 -1.18
N GLY A 51 17.02 2.70 -2.15
CA GLY A 51 18.11 1.88 -2.70
C GLY A 51 19.24 2.73 -3.30
N VAL A 52 18.90 3.76 -4.08
CA VAL A 52 19.89 4.69 -4.65
C VAL A 52 20.62 5.47 -3.56
N LEU A 53 19.89 5.96 -2.54
CA LEU A 53 20.50 6.69 -1.42
C LEU A 53 21.44 5.81 -0.59
N LEU A 54 21.08 4.55 -0.37
CA LEU A 54 21.93 3.60 0.35
C LEU A 54 23.21 3.31 -0.41
N ILE A 55 23.12 3.11 -1.74
CA ILE A 55 24.31 2.91 -2.58
C ILE A 55 25.18 4.17 -2.54
N ALA A 56 24.61 5.35 -2.76
CA ALA A 56 25.36 6.61 -2.72
C ALA A 56 26.04 6.83 -1.37
N GLY A 57 25.32 6.58 -0.26
CA GLY A 57 25.88 6.65 1.09
C GLY A 57 27.01 5.66 1.30
N LEU A 58 26.84 4.41 0.88
CA LEU A 58 27.90 3.40 0.95
C LEU A 58 29.16 3.87 0.23
N TRP A 59 29.04 4.40 -0.99
CA TRP A 59 30.17 4.96 -1.72
C TRP A 59 30.82 6.11 -0.94
N MET A 60 30.05 7.11 -0.47
CA MET A 60 30.60 8.24 0.30
C MET A 60 31.42 7.81 1.52
N PHE A 61 31.03 6.74 2.21
CA PHE A 61 31.78 6.22 3.36
C PHE A 61 32.89 5.22 2.97
N ALA A 62 32.76 4.53 1.84
CA ALA A 62 33.73 3.55 1.39
C ALA A 62 35.07 4.19 0.95
N GLY A 63 35.06 5.42 0.43
CA GLY A 63 36.28 6.14 0.06
C GLY A 63 37.18 6.45 1.27
N PRO A 64 36.68 7.13 2.32
CA PRO A 64 37.43 7.36 3.56
C PRO A 64 37.92 6.10 4.27
N LEU A 65 37.25 4.96 4.04
CA LEU A 65 37.64 3.65 4.57
C LEU A 65 38.71 2.94 3.71
N GLY A 66 39.17 3.56 2.61
CA GLY A 66 40.20 3.02 1.72
C GLY A 66 39.74 1.85 0.85
N LEU A 67 38.42 1.69 0.66
CA LEU A 67 37.85 0.63 -0.18
C LEU A 67 37.93 0.96 -1.69
N TYR A 68 38.23 2.21 -2.02
CA TYR A 68 38.61 2.67 -3.36
C TYR A 68 39.44 3.96 -3.22
N ASN A 69 40.23 4.29 -4.26
CA ASN A 69 41.21 5.39 -4.28
C ASN A 69 40.67 6.75 -3.84
#